data_AF-A0A356UHW2-F1
#
_entry.id   AF-A0A356UHW2-F1
#
_cell.length_a   1.000
_cell.length_b   1.000
_cell.length_c   1.000
_cell.angle_alpha   90.00
_cell.angle_beta   90.00
_cell.angle_gamma   90.00
#
_symmetry.space_group_name_H-M   'P 1'
#
loop_
_entity.id
_entity.type
_entity.pdbx_description
1 polymer ?
#
loop_
_entity_poly.entity_id
_entity_poly.type
_entity_poly.pdbx_seq_one_letter_code
_entity_poly.pdbx_strand_id
1 'polypeptide(L)'
;MFKGKVLLAIIVARLLIGLIRLWGKSKGSSLPGMLALKICPEITGFLARQSRQGIILVSGTNGKTTTNNMLAQIMKKAGHRVVVNYEGANLITGVATALIKAADFKGKLEGDYSILEVDEAALPRVAQEVRPRMVVLTNFFRDQLDRYGEIDKTIAMLC
;
A
#
# COMPACT_ATOMS: atom_id res chain seq x y z
N MET A 1 -18.26 -15.74 -7.96
CA MET A 1 -18.34 -15.18 -6.59
C MET A 1 -17.25 -14.14 -6.31
N PHE A 2 -15.96 -14.42 -6.57
CA PHE A 2 -14.85 -13.50 -6.29
C PHE A 2 -14.95 -12.12 -6.99
N LYS A 3 -15.17 -12.08 -8.32
CA LYS A 3 -15.31 -10.82 -9.07
C LYS A 3 -16.41 -9.90 -8.54
N GLY A 4 -17.52 -10.48 -8.05
CA GLY A 4 -18.61 -9.72 -7.43
C GLY A 4 -18.20 -9.07 -6.10
N LYS A 5 -17.45 -9.79 -5.26
CA LYS A 5 -16.89 -9.26 -4.01
C LYS A 5 -15.89 -8.14 -4.26
N VAL A 6 -15.02 -8.28 -5.26
CA VAL A 6 -14.07 -7.23 -5.66
C VAL A 6 -14.81 -5.97 -6.09
N LEU A 7 -15.80 -6.10 -6.98
CA LEU A 7 -16.58 -4.96 -7.46
C LEU A 7 -17.31 -4.26 -6.31
N LEU A 8 -17.97 -5.02 -5.43
CA LEU A 8 -18.63 -4.50 -4.25
C LEU A 8 -17.66 -3.75 -3.33
N ALA A 9 -16.51 -4.35 -3.03
CA ALA A 9 -15.48 -3.74 -2.20
C ALA A 9 -14.97 -2.42 -2.78
N ILE A 10 -14.74 -2.36 -4.10
CA ILE A 10 -14.31 -1.14 -4.80
C ILE A 10 -15.38 -0.06 -4.75
N ILE A 11 -16.63 -0.40 -5.07
CA ILE A 11 -17.74 0.57 -5.07
C ILE A 11 -17.92 1.15 -3.67
N VAL A 12 -18.03 0.29 -2.65
CA VAL A 12 -18.20 0.71 -1.26
C VAL A 12 -17.04 1.59 -0.79
N ALA A 13 -15.80 1.19 -1.08
CA ALA A 13 -14.63 1.98 -0.71
C ALA A 13 -14.58 3.33 -1.43
N ARG A 14 -14.89 3.38 -2.74
CA ARG A 14 -14.91 4.64 -3.50
C ARG A 14 -16.01 5.60 -3.04
N LEU A 15 -17.20 5.09 -2.71
CA LEU A 15 -18.26 5.89 -2.10
C LEU A 15 -17.80 6.49 -0.77
N LEU A 16 -17.17 5.69 0.08
CA LEU A 16 -16.62 6.16 1.35
C LEU A 16 -15.52 7.22 1.14
N ILE A 17 -14.64 7.04 0.15
CA ILE A 17 -13.64 8.05 -0.22
C ILE A 17 -14.31 9.36 -0.66
N GLY A 18 -15.39 9.30 -1.43
CA GLY A 18 -16.17 10.46 -1.85
C GLY A 18 -16.80 11.19 -0.65
N LEU A 19 -17.46 10.46 0.24
CA LEU A 19 -18.06 10.99 1.48
C LEU A 19 -17.03 11.67 2.37
N ILE A 20 -15.88 11.02 2.59
CA ILE A 20 -14.78 11.55 3.41
C ILE A 20 -14.25 12.87 2.82
N ARG A 21 -14.15 12.96 1.48
CA ARG A 21 -13.71 14.19 0.79
C ARG A 21 -14.72 15.32 0.95
N LEU A 22 -16.02 15.04 0.87
CA LEU A 22 -17.08 16.04 1.02
C LEU A 22 -17.08 16.67 2.42
N TRP A 23 -16.72 15.91 3.45
CA TRP A 23 -16.63 16.40 4.84
C TRP A 23 -15.31 17.11 5.18
N GLY A 24 -14.52 17.52 4.18
CA GLY A 24 -13.27 18.28 4.39
C GLY A 24 -12.12 17.47 5.02
N LYS A 25 -12.33 16.20 5.35
CA LYS A 25 -11.29 15.29 5.84
C LYS A 25 -10.51 14.71 4.66
N SER A 26 -9.66 15.51 4.03
CA SER A 26 -8.96 15.15 2.79
C SER A 26 -7.73 14.23 2.97
N LYS A 27 -7.21 14.09 4.19
CA LYS A 27 -5.98 13.35 4.47
C LYS A 27 -6.25 11.85 4.65
N GLY A 28 -6.17 11.11 3.54
CA GLY A 28 -5.58 9.77 3.49
C GLY A 28 -6.06 8.73 4.52
N SER A 29 -7.36 8.67 4.80
CA SER A 29 -7.90 7.66 5.71
C SER A 29 -7.69 6.23 5.18
N SER A 30 -7.21 5.33 6.04
CA SER A 30 -7.14 3.89 5.77
C SER A 30 -8.48 3.15 5.91
N LEU A 31 -9.54 3.85 6.31
CA LEU A 31 -10.89 3.29 6.49
C LEU A 31 -11.46 2.63 5.22
N PRO A 32 -11.32 3.22 4.00
CA PRO A 32 -11.82 2.59 2.78
C PRO A 32 -11.18 1.22 2.52
N GLY A 33 -9.86 1.12 2.69
CA GLY A 33 -9.14 -0.15 2.54
C GLY A 33 -9.49 -1.14 3.64
N MET A 34 -9.67 -0.69 4.89
CA MET A 34 -10.16 -1.55 5.97
C MET A 34 -11.52 -2.18 5.63
N LEU A 35 -12.47 -1.36 5.14
CA LEU A 35 -13.79 -1.84 4.77
C LEU A 35 -13.74 -2.76 3.54
N ALA A 36 -12.94 -2.42 2.55
CA ALA A 36 -12.73 -3.26 1.37
C ALA A 36 -12.14 -4.63 1.74
N LEU A 37 -11.16 -4.67 2.64
CA LEU A 37 -10.55 -5.92 3.12
C LEU A 37 -11.53 -6.79 3.92
N LYS A 38 -12.51 -6.19 4.61
CA LYS A 38 -13.60 -6.96 5.24
C LYS A 38 -14.53 -7.62 4.21
N ILE A 39 -14.78 -6.95 3.09
CA ILE A 39 -15.67 -7.44 2.02
C ILE A 39 -14.94 -8.48 1.15
N CYS A 40 -13.70 -8.20 0.79
CA CYS A 40 -12.86 -8.99 -0.09
C CYS A 40 -11.40 -8.99 0.42
N PRO A 41 -11.02 -9.94 1.28
CA PRO A 41 -9.67 -10.00 1.86
C PRO A 41 -8.54 -10.07 0.82
N GLU A 42 -8.79 -10.68 -0.35
CA GLU A 42 -7.79 -10.88 -1.40
C GLU A 42 -7.69 -9.71 -2.38
N ILE A 43 -8.42 -8.60 -2.14
CA ILE A 43 -8.47 -7.45 -3.06
C ILE A 43 -7.09 -6.81 -3.26
N THR A 44 -6.27 -6.72 -2.22
CA THR A 44 -4.93 -6.12 -2.31
C THR A 44 -4.08 -6.88 -3.32
N GLY A 45 -3.99 -8.21 -3.17
CA GLY A 45 -3.25 -9.05 -4.09
C GLY A 45 -3.84 -9.05 -5.50
N PHE A 46 -5.17 -8.98 -5.63
CA PHE A 46 -5.84 -8.89 -6.92
C PHE A 46 -5.49 -7.60 -7.68
N LEU A 47 -5.50 -6.45 -7.01
CA LEU A 47 -5.14 -5.17 -7.63
C LEU A 47 -3.63 -5.07 -7.84
N ALA A 48 -2.83 -5.56 -6.88
CA ALA A 48 -1.38 -5.53 -6.93
C ALA A 48 -0.80 -6.19 -8.18
N ARG A 49 -1.33 -7.36 -8.56
CA ARG A 49 -0.91 -8.11 -9.77
C ARG A 49 -1.15 -7.37 -11.08
N GLN A 50 -1.93 -6.31 -11.08
CA GLN A 50 -2.22 -5.51 -12.27
C GLN A 50 -1.25 -4.34 -12.46
N SER A 51 -0.34 -4.09 -11.50
CA SER A 51 0.74 -3.11 -11.68
C SER A 51 1.69 -3.59 -12.76
N ARG A 52 1.79 -2.86 -13.87
CA ARG A 52 2.40 -3.36 -15.12
C ARG A 52 3.88 -3.70 -14.98
N GLN A 53 4.63 -2.86 -14.28
CA GLN A 53 6.06 -3.02 -14.04
C GLN A 53 6.36 -3.58 -12.65
N GLY A 54 5.35 -3.63 -11.77
CA GLY A 54 5.40 -4.26 -10.47
C GLY A 54 5.25 -3.30 -9.30
N ILE A 55 5.57 -3.81 -8.11
CA ILE A 55 5.43 -3.09 -6.84
C ILE A 55 6.79 -2.95 -6.19
N ILE A 56 7.07 -1.76 -5.66
CA ILE A 56 8.23 -1.46 -4.85
C ILE A 56 7.72 -1.11 -3.45
N LEU A 57 8.18 -1.85 -2.44
CA LEU A 57 7.90 -1.50 -1.04
C LEU A 57 9.07 -0.72 -0.47
N VAL A 58 8.78 0.32 0.30
CA VAL A 58 9.77 1.11 1.03
C VAL A 58 9.49 0.95 2.52
N SER A 59 10.47 0.42 3.27
CA SER A 59 10.34 0.13 4.70
C SER A 59 11.64 0.42 5.46
N GLY A 60 11.64 0.25 6.78
CA GLY A 60 12.73 0.60 7.70
C GLY A 60 12.28 1.57 8.78
N THR A 61 13.05 1.77 9.85
CA THR A 61 12.62 2.56 11.01
C THR A 61 12.38 4.03 10.66
N ASN A 62 13.34 4.67 9.97
CA ASN A 62 13.29 6.10 9.63
C ASN A 62 13.43 6.36 8.13
N GLY A 63 12.92 7.51 7.67
CA GLY A 63 13.11 7.99 6.30
C GLY A 63 12.29 7.27 5.22
N LYS A 64 11.33 6.40 5.61
CA LYS A 64 10.45 5.68 4.68
C LYS A 64 9.68 6.64 3.76
N THR A 65 8.97 7.59 4.35
CA THR A 65 8.13 8.56 3.62
C THR A 65 8.94 9.42 2.66
N THR A 66 10.07 9.99 3.11
CA THR A 66 10.94 10.81 2.27
C THR A 66 11.45 10.01 1.07
N THR A 67 11.94 8.79 1.31
CA THR A 67 12.44 7.88 0.27
C THR A 67 11.33 7.49 -0.71
N ASN A 68 10.16 7.10 -0.20
CA ASN A 68 8.99 6.72 -1.01
C ASN A 68 8.55 7.87 -1.92
N ASN A 69 8.48 9.08 -1.39
CA ASN A 69 8.09 10.28 -2.15
C ASN A 69 9.16 10.66 -3.19
N MET A 70 10.45 10.62 -2.83
CA MET A 70 11.53 10.89 -3.78
C MET A 70 11.51 9.89 -4.94
N LEU A 71 11.42 8.60 -4.66
CA LEU A 71 11.35 7.55 -5.66
C LEU A 71 10.12 7.73 -6.57
N ALA A 72 8.95 7.97 -5.98
CA ALA A 72 7.74 8.21 -6.73
C ALA A 72 7.84 9.44 -7.66
N GLN A 73 8.48 10.53 -7.22
CA GLN A 73 8.69 11.72 -8.04
C GLN A 73 9.68 11.47 -9.18
N ILE A 74 10.78 10.75 -8.92
CA ILE A 74 11.74 10.36 -9.95
C ILE A 74 11.05 9.52 -11.03
N MET A 75 10.30 8.50 -10.63
CA MET A 75 9.61 7.60 -11.56
C MET A 75 8.51 8.32 -12.36
N LYS A 76 7.77 9.26 -11.73
CA LYS A 76 6.82 10.13 -12.45
C LYS A 76 7.53 11.03 -13.47
N LYS A 77 8.66 11.64 -13.10
CA LYS A 77 9.47 12.47 -14.02
C LYS A 77 10.06 11.65 -15.18
N ALA A 78 10.31 10.37 -14.97
CA ALA A 78 10.70 9.42 -16.01
C ALA A 78 9.54 8.97 -16.92
N GLY A 79 8.33 9.50 -16.73
CA GLY A 79 7.16 9.22 -17.58
C GLY A 79 6.29 8.05 -17.12
N HIS A 80 6.54 7.48 -15.94
CA HIS A 80 5.72 6.39 -15.41
C HIS A 80 4.50 6.89 -14.63
N ARG A 81 3.38 6.15 -14.74
CA ARG A 81 2.23 6.33 -13.86
C ARG A 81 2.46 5.58 -12.56
N VAL A 82 2.57 6.32 -11.45
CA VAL A 82 2.94 5.78 -10.14
C VAL A 82 1.78 5.87 -9.17
N VAL A 83 1.42 4.73 -8.57
CA VAL A 83 0.51 4.63 -7.43
C VAL A 83 1.32 4.75 -6.14
N VAL A 84 0.89 5.62 -5.24
CA VAL A 84 1.47 5.75 -3.89
C VAL A 84 0.38 5.75 -2.84
N ASN A 85 0.67 5.19 -1.67
CA ASN A 85 -0.14 5.42 -0.48
C ASN A 85 0.13 6.81 0.11
N TYR A 86 -0.83 7.28 0.91
CA TYR A 86 -0.66 8.53 1.65
C TYR A 86 0.33 8.33 2.80
N GLU A 87 1.01 9.39 3.21
CA GLU A 87 1.94 9.41 4.33
C GLU A 87 1.32 8.86 5.63
N GLY A 88 2.00 7.93 6.28
CA GLY A 88 1.50 7.25 7.48
C GLY A 88 0.41 6.19 7.22
N ALA A 89 -0.06 6.00 5.99
CA ALA A 89 -0.94 4.88 5.62
C ALA A 89 -0.12 3.63 5.29
N ASN A 90 0.79 3.26 6.20
CA ASN A 90 1.88 2.29 6.00
C ASN A 90 1.51 0.84 6.39
N LEU A 91 0.24 0.59 6.72
CA LEU A 91 -0.31 -0.75 6.97
C LEU A 91 -1.05 -1.28 5.74
N ILE A 92 -1.44 -2.56 5.79
CA ILE A 92 -2.16 -3.23 4.68
C ILE A 92 -3.45 -2.49 4.27
N THR A 93 -4.14 -1.85 5.22
CA THR A 93 -5.34 -1.05 4.96
C THR A 93 -5.05 0.21 4.15
N GLY A 94 -3.89 0.84 4.37
CA GLY A 94 -3.42 1.98 3.60
C GLY A 94 -2.99 1.59 2.19
N VAL A 95 -2.27 0.46 2.06
CA VAL A 95 -1.92 -0.14 0.77
C VAL A 95 -3.18 -0.48 -0.05
N ALA A 96 -4.15 -1.16 0.55
CA ALA A 96 -5.42 -1.48 -0.10
C ALA A 96 -6.15 -0.20 -0.55
N THR A 97 -6.21 0.82 0.31
CA THR A 97 -6.81 2.11 -0.04
C THR A 97 -6.14 2.75 -1.25
N ALA A 98 -4.80 2.73 -1.31
CA ALA A 98 -4.04 3.30 -2.42
C ALA A 98 -4.34 2.61 -3.76
N LEU A 99 -4.31 1.27 -3.76
CA LEU A 99 -4.61 0.46 -4.94
C LEU A 99 -6.05 0.65 -5.41
N ILE A 100 -7.02 0.69 -4.49
CA ILE A 100 -8.44 0.92 -4.83
C ILE A 100 -8.65 2.30 -5.44
N LYS A 101 -7.97 3.33 -4.92
CA LYS A 101 -8.05 4.70 -5.48
C LYS A 101 -7.50 4.78 -6.89
N ALA A 102 -6.49 3.97 -7.21
CA ALA A 102 -5.88 3.89 -8.53
C ALA A 102 -6.58 2.92 -9.50
N ALA A 103 -7.49 2.08 -9.01
CA ALA A 103 -8.30 1.21 -9.86
C ALA A 103 -9.49 1.97 -10.45
N ASP A 104 -10.02 1.53 -11.59
CA ASP A 104 -11.30 2.01 -12.13
C ASP A 104 -12.49 1.32 -11.43
N PHE A 105 -13.72 1.67 -11.83
CA PHE A 105 -14.94 1.06 -11.28
C PHE A 105 -15.10 -0.41 -11.64
N LYS A 106 -14.36 -0.92 -12.63
CA LYS A 106 -14.34 -2.33 -13.03
C LYS A 106 -13.23 -3.12 -12.32
N GLY A 107 -12.45 -2.46 -11.46
CA GLY A 107 -11.34 -3.06 -10.73
C GLY A 107 -10.07 -3.24 -11.56
N LYS A 108 -9.91 -2.48 -12.62
CA LYS A 108 -8.67 -2.41 -13.41
C LYS A 108 -7.74 -1.37 -12.82
N LEU A 109 -6.53 -1.77 -12.41
CA LEU A 109 -5.52 -0.83 -11.92
C LEU A 109 -4.90 -0.05 -13.09
N GLU A 110 -4.87 1.28 -12.98
CA GLU A 110 -4.19 2.14 -13.94
C GLU A 110 -2.88 2.70 -13.34
N GLY A 111 -1.83 1.87 -13.34
CA GLY A 111 -0.51 2.24 -12.86
C GLY A 111 0.58 1.37 -13.48
N ASP A 112 1.71 1.99 -13.81
CA ASP A 112 2.89 1.27 -14.29
C ASP A 112 3.68 0.73 -13.08
N TYR A 113 3.86 1.53 -12.04
CA TYR A 113 4.46 1.12 -10.76
C TYR A 113 3.54 1.45 -9.58
N SER A 114 3.59 0.62 -8.53
CA SER A 114 3.10 1.00 -7.20
C SER A 114 4.29 1.11 -6.25
N ILE A 115 4.52 2.30 -5.73
CA ILE A 115 5.60 2.61 -4.78
C ILE A 115 4.93 2.88 -3.44
N LEU A 116 5.07 1.93 -2.52
CA LEU A 116 4.27 1.86 -1.30
C LEU A 116 5.16 1.90 -0.07
N GLU A 117 4.90 2.86 0.79
CA GLU A 117 5.48 2.94 2.13
C GLU A 117 4.85 1.86 3.00
N VAL A 118 5.66 1.06 3.68
CA VAL A 118 5.17 -0.02 4.56
C VAL A 118 5.94 -0.02 5.87
N ASP A 119 5.20 -0.11 6.97
CA ASP A 119 5.77 -0.29 8.30
C ASP A 119 6.53 -1.62 8.39
N GLU A 120 7.68 -1.62 9.07
CA GLU A 120 8.54 -2.78 9.21
C GLU A 120 7.82 -4.01 9.79
N ALA A 121 6.89 -3.81 10.73
CA ALA A 121 6.12 -4.91 11.33
C ALA A 121 5.03 -5.42 10.38
N ALA A 122 4.53 -4.58 9.47
CA ALA A 122 3.55 -4.96 8.47
C ALA A 122 4.18 -5.57 7.20
N LEU A 123 5.48 -5.35 6.98
CA LEU A 123 6.18 -5.70 5.76
C LEU A 123 6.05 -7.18 5.37
N PRO A 124 6.23 -8.19 6.27
CA PRO A 124 6.10 -9.59 5.88
C PRO A 124 4.71 -9.92 5.32
N ARG A 125 3.66 -9.46 6.01
CA ARG A 125 2.27 -9.68 5.58
C ARG A 125 1.97 -8.98 4.25
N VAL A 126 2.38 -7.71 4.12
CA VAL A 126 2.14 -6.95 2.89
C VAL A 126 2.89 -7.58 1.72
N ALA A 127 4.14 -8.00 1.91
CA ALA A 127 4.95 -8.64 0.88
C ALA A 127 4.32 -9.96 0.39
N GLN A 128 3.75 -10.76 1.29
CA GLN A 128 3.01 -11.98 0.92
C GLN A 128 1.78 -11.69 0.06
N GLU A 129 1.02 -10.63 0.39
CA GLU A 129 -0.19 -10.27 -0.35
C GLU A 129 0.13 -9.66 -1.73
N VAL A 130 1.11 -8.75 -1.79
CA VAL A 130 1.36 -7.93 -2.99
C VAL A 130 2.46 -8.47 -3.90
N ARG A 131 3.30 -9.39 -3.40
CA ARG A 131 4.45 -10.00 -4.10
C ARG A 131 5.31 -8.94 -4.83
N PRO A 132 6.01 -8.09 -4.07
CA PRO A 132 6.72 -6.96 -4.65
C PRO A 132 7.87 -7.42 -5.55
N ARG A 133 8.17 -6.62 -6.55
CA ARG A 133 9.34 -6.78 -7.41
C ARG A 133 10.63 -6.38 -6.69
N MET A 134 10.52 -5.44 -5.75
CA MET A 134 11.64 -4.91 -4.99
C MET A 134 11.17 -4.46 -3.61
N VAL A 135 12.02 -4.65 -2.61
CA VAL A 135 11.88 -4.08 -1.28
C VAL A 135 13.10 -3.19 -1.03
N VAL A 136 12.85 -1.93 -0.66
CA VAL A 136 13.86 -0.94 -0.30
C VAL A 136 13.81 -0.77 1.21
N LEU A 137 14.92 -1.07 1.88
CA LEU A 137 15.08 -0.93 3.31
C LEU A 137 15.94 0.30 3.59
N THR A 138 15.41 1.29 4.30
CA THR A 138 16.12 2.55 4.56
C THR A 138 17.16 2.39 5.66
N ASN A 139 16.73 1.94 6.83
CA ASN A 139 17.56 1.67 8.02
C ASN A 139 16.73 0.86 9.03
N PHE A 140 17.39 0.22 9.99
CA PHE A 140 16.75 -0.36 11.18
C PHE A 140 17.47 0.15 12.43
N PHE A 141 16.77 0.93 13.26
CA PHE A 141 17.29 1.44 14.52
C PHE A 141 16.64 0.73 15.71
N ARG A 142 17.46 0.27 16.67
CA ARG A 142 17.03 -0.50 17.87
C ARG A 142 15.99 0.23 18.72
N ASP A 143 16.01 1.55 18.70
CA ASP A 143 15.40 2.42 19.69
C ASP A 143 13.85 2.47 19.60
N GLN A 144 13.27 2.00 18.49
CA GLN A 144 11.82 1.78 18.32
C GLN A 144 11.44 0.29 18.28
N LEU A 145 12.44 -0.61 18.25
CA LEU A 145 12.27 -2.06 18.04
C LEU A 145 12.07 -2.85 19.34
N ASP A 146 12.28 -2.21 20.50
CA ASP A 146 11.94 -2.76 21.82
C ASP A 146 10.42 -2.95 22.02
N ARG A 147 9.57 -2.36 21.15
CA ARG A 147 8.11 -2.57 21.18
C ARG A 147 7.65 -3.88 20.52
N TYR A 148 8.47 -4.51 19.69
CA TYR A 148 8.07 -5.71 18.92
C TYR A 148 8.99 -6.93 19.10
N GLY A 149 10.08 -6.80 19.85
CA GLY A 149 10.91 -7.93 20.25
C GLY A 149 11.74 -8.50 19.10
N GLU A 150 13.01 -8.12 19.09
CA GLU A 150 14.11 -8.73 18.35
C GLU A 150 14.15 -8.45 16.84
N ILE A 151 15.02 -7.50 16.49
CA ILE A 151 15.58 -7.23 15.15
C ILE A 151 15.88 -8.52 14.38
N ASP A 152 16.43 -9.52 15.07
CA ASP A 152 16.86 -10.77 14.47
C ASP A 152 15.70 -11.52 13.79
N LYS A 153 14.46 -11.41 14.31
CA LYS A 153 13.28 -12.05 13.70
C LYS A 153 12.79 -11.33 12.46
N THR A 154 12.82 -9.99 12.43
CA THR A 154 12.41 -9.23 11.24
C THR A 154 13.41 -9.40 10.10
N ILE A 155 14.71 -9.37 10.41
CA ILE A 155 15.77 -9.61 9.41
C ILE A 155 15.70 -11.06 8.90
N ALA A 156 15.51 -12.05 9.78
CA ALA A 156 15.36 -13.46 9.38
C ALA A 156 14.05 -13.76 8.61
N MET A 157 13.02 -12.93 8.72
CA MET A 157 11.80 -13.06 7.90
C MET A 157 11.95 -12.46 6.49
N LEU A 158 12.96 -11.61 6.27
CA LEU A 158 13.18 -10.91 5.00
C LEU A 158 14.30 -11.51 4.14
N CYS A 159 15.21 -12.27 4.75
CA CYS A 159 16.28 -13.03 4.08
C CYS A 159 15.90 -14.50 3.94
#